data_AF-A0A432QEK0-F1
#
_entry.id   AF-A0A432QEK0-F1
#
_cell.length_a   1.000
_cell.length_b   1.000
_cell.length_c   1.000
_cell.angle_alpha   90.00
_cell.angle_beta   90.00
_cell.angle_gamma   90.00
#
_symmetry.space_group_name_H-M   'P 1'
#
loop_
_entity.id
_entity.type
_entity.pdbx_description
1 polymer ?
#
loop_
_entity_poly.entity_id
_entity_poly.type
_entity_poly.pdbx_seq_one_letter_code
_entity_poly.pdbx_strand_id
1 'polypeptide(L)'
;MLALIAEQAESYPDQGVFRLRMGDVRYDCPQDEGTEVVLTHCNCVISLSGTDGHGSVREFYTAAAKNTNTDIQNPQAPAGSLDTFIPQPSKDRSYGCGSPVKDAAPTMGETVIDLGSGSGVECFLAAREVGPTGRVIGIDMTDDMLALAEASRKEVATDLGYDIVEFRKGFLEKIPVEDASADVVISNCVINLSPDKRTTYLEILRVLKPGGRLIVSDIVTDTPVNGAVAHSSRWRGECLGGAMQQDHLLQMLEDCGFICIRLHKRFPYREVMGNSFYSLTYEARKPILSDNDAPVRVAYRGPYPALVTESGFMLQRGHITTLPESETRSLDESFFVFDDKGVVANIDQEPCCCG
;
A
#
# COMPACT_ATOMS: atom_id res chain seq x y z
N MET A 1 8.95 -30.50 40.66
CA MET A 1 8.05 -29.55 39.97
C MET A 1 7.60 -30.10 38.62
N LEU A 2 8.51 -30.49 37.71
CA LEU A 2 8.16 -31.11 36.42
C LEU A 2 7.38 -32.44 36.53
N ALA A 3 7.71 -33.31 37.48
CA ALA A 3 7.01 -34.59 37.65
C ALA A 3 5.54 -34.43 38.09
N LEU A 4 5.27 -33.50 39.00
CA LEU A 4 3.91 -33.19 39.47
C LEU A 4 3.04 -32.58 38.37
N ILE A 5 3.65 -31.85 37.43
CA ILE A 5 2.93 -31.26 36.29
C ILE A 5 2.52 -32.36 35.29
N ALA A 6 3.40 -33.33 35.05
CA ALA A 6 3.10 -34.47 34.18
C ALA A 6 1.99 -35.37 34.75
N GLU A 7 2.07 -35.67 36.05
CA GLU A 7 1.08 -36.47 36.76
C GLU A 7 -0.30 -35.80 36.79
N GLN A 8 -0.34 -34.48 36.95
CA GLN A 8 -1.59 -33.72 36.88
C GLN A 8 -2.17 -33.67 35.46
N ALA A 9 -1.33 -33.58 34.43
CA ALA A 9 -1.77 -33.57 33.03
C ALA A 9 -2.42 -34.91 32.60
N GLU A 10 -1.93 -36.04 33.12
CA GLU A 10 -2.50 -37.37 32.85
C GLU A 10 -3.85 -37.61 33.56
N SER A 11 -4.22 -36.77 34.53
CA SER A 11 -5.47 -36.91 35.30
C SER A 11 -6.72 -36.32 34.62
N TYR A 12 -6.55 -35.58 33.51
CA TYR A 12 -7.67 -34.97 32.78
C TYR A 12 -8.19 -35.90 31.67
N PRO A 13 -9.52 -36.03 31.50
CA PRO A 13 -10.09 -36.87 30.43
C PRO A 13 -9.77 -36.30 29.05
N ASP A 14 -9.26 -37.17 28.17
CA ASP A 14 -8.86 -36.84 26.79
C ASP A 14 -10.11 -36.58 25.92
N GLN A 15 -10.49 -35.31 25.76
CA GLN A 15 -11.65 -34.88 24.96
C GLN A 15 -11.29 -33.81 23.92
N GLY A 16 -10.11 -33.88 23.30
CA GLY A 16 -9.70 -32.92 22.28
C GLY A 16 -8.79 -33.50 21.21
N VAL A 17 -8.98 -33.04 19.97
CA VAL A 17 -8.29 -33.51 18.75
C VAL A 17 -6.82 -33.06 18.67
N PHE A 18 -6.31 -32.26 19.61
CA PHE A 18 -4.96 -31.69 19.54
C PHE A 18 -4.07 -32.08 20.72
N ARG A 19 -3.05 -32.90 20.44
CA ARG A 19 -1.87 -33.09 21.30
C ARG A 19 -0.72 -32.25 20.77
N LEU A 20 -0.53 -31.05 21.31
CA LEU A 20 0.71 -30.29 21.13
C LEU A 20 1.54 -30.41 22.42
N ARG A 21 2.83 -30.68 22.29
CA ARG A 21 3.80 -30.75 23.39
C ARG A 21 4.33 -29.36 23.70
N MET A 22 4.85 -29.17 24.90
CA MET A 22 5.58 -27.95 25.26
C MET A 22 6.73 -27.72 24.28
N GLY A 23 6.68 -26.60 23.55
CA GLY A 23 7.64 -26.26 22.48
C GLY A 23 7.13 -26.50 21.05
N ASP A 24 5.97 -27.15 20.88
CA ASP A 24 5.35 -27.26 19.56
C ASP A 24 4.74 -25.89 19.16
N VAL A 25 5.17 -25.38 18.00
CA VAL A 25 4.70 -24.11 17.44
C VAL A 25 3.71 -24.40 16.31
N ARG A 26 2.57 -23.71 16.32
CA ARG A 26 1.53 -23.83 15.29
C ARG A 26 1.22 -22.45 14.69
N TYR A 27 1.19 -22.39 13.37
CA TYR A 27 1.08 -21.13 12.61
C TYR A 27 -0.35 -20.82 12.12
N ASP A 28 -1.19 -21.86 11.99
CA ASP A 28 -2.59 -21.74 11.57
C ASP A 28 -3.50 -22.63 12.44
N CYS A 29 -4.70 -22.12 12.75
CA CYS A 29 -5.76 -22.91 13.36
C CYS A 29 -6.71 -23.41 12.27
N PRO A 30 -6.75 -24.72 11.96
CA PRO A 30 -7.62 -25.28 10.93
C PRO A 30 -9.06 -25.50 11.41
N GLN A 31 -9.44 -25.02 12.60
CA GLN A 31 -10.84 -25.03 13.02
C GLN A 31 -11.52 -23.76 12.52
N ASP A 32 -12.39 -24.01 11.55
CA ASP A 32 -13.27 -23.09 10.86
C ASP A 32 -13.91 -22.02 11.77
N GLU A 33 -14.06 -20.81 11.22
CA GLU A 33 -15.05 -19.81 11.63
C GLU A 33 -14.89 -19.09 12.97
N GLY A 34 -13.69 -19.07 13.58
CA GLY A 34 -13.41 -18.11 14.67
C GLY A 34 -14.27 -18.28 15.92
N THR A 35 -14.92 -19.44 16.09
CA THR A 35 -15.68 -19.77 17.30
C THR A 35 -14.83 -20.59 18.26
N GLU A 36 -14.62 -19.99 19.44
CA GLU A 36 -14.01 -20.54 20.66
C GLU A 36 -12.49 -20.74 20.68
N VAL A 37 -11.79 -19.72 21.21
CA VAL A 37 -10.54 -19.96 21.94
C VAL A 37 -10.93 -20.52 23.31
N VAL A 38 -10.80 -21.83 23.50
CA VAL A 38 -10.94 -22.43 24.83
C VAL A 38 -9.70 -22.06 25.64
N LEU A 39 -9.87 -21.14 26.59
CA LEU A 39 -8.85 -20.78 27.57
C LEU A 39 -8.72 -21.91 28.61
N THR A 40 -7.97 -22.96 28.29
CA THR A 40 -7.54 -23.94 29.29
C THR A 40 -6.22 -23.50 29.91
N HIS A 41 -6.37 -22.83 31.07
CA HIS A 41 -5.38 -22.60 32.13
C HIS A 41 -4.01 -22.00 31.76
N CYS A 42 -3.59 -21.05 32.60
CA CYS A 42 -2.33 -20.33 32.51
C CYS A 42 -1.11 -21.27 32.43
N ASN A 43 -0.71 -21.61 31.22
CA ASN A 43 0.67 -21.91 30.83
C ASN A 43 0.80 -21.52 29.36
N CYS A 44 1.24 -20.27 29.17
CA CYS A 44 1.57 -19.58 27.94
C CYS A 44 1.70 -20.47 26.69
N VAL A 45 0.59 -20.71 26.00
CA VAL A 45 0.64 -20.91 24.55
C VAL A 45 0.88 -19.52 23.97
N ILE A 46 2.16 -19.16 23.82
CA ILE A 46 2.52 -18.01 23.00
C ILE A 46 2.33 -18.50 21.56
N SER A 47 1.21 -18.14 20.93
CA SER A 47 1.13 -18.16 19.48
C SER A 47 2.07 -17.07 18.98
N LEU A 48 3.33 -17.42 18.74
CA LEU A 48 4.25 -16.57 18.02
C LEU A 48 3.73 -16.49 16.58
N SER A 49 3.33 -15.31 16.13
CA SER A 49 3.13 -15.01 14.72
C SER A 49 4.49 -15.06 14.02
N GLY A 50 4.93 -16.27 13.67
CA GLY A 50 6.15 -16.51 12.91
C GLY A 50 5.97 -16.18 11.42
N THR A 51 7.07 -15.78 10.81
CA THR A 51 7.32 -15.13 9.51
C THR A 51 6.74 -15.73 8.21
N ASP A 52 5.90 -16.76 8.24
CA ASP A 52 5.36 -17.41 7.02
C ASP A 52 3.83 -17.21 6.88
N GLY A 53 3.35 -15.98 7.10
CA GLY A 53 1.93 -15.61 7.01
C GLY A 53 1.31 -15.61 5.59
N HIS A 54 2.06 -16.03 4.58
CA HIS A 54 1.63 -16.00 3.18
C HIS A 54 0.88 -17.27 2.74
N GLY A 55 0.94 -18.38 3.49
CA GLY A 55 0.44 -19.69 3.06
C GLY A 55 -1.03 -19.69 2.64
N SER A 56 -1.92 -19.24 3.53
CA SER A 56 -3.36 -19.20 3.27
C SER A 56 -3.73 -18.26 2.11
N VAL A 57 -3.07 -17.11 2.02
CA VAL A 57 -3.30 -16.12 0.95
C VAL A 57 -2.82 -16.70 -0.39
N ARG A 58 -1.63 -17.29 -0.43
CA ARG A 58 -1.06 -17.91 -1.63
C ARG A 58 -1.97 -19.01 -2.16
N GLU A 59 -2.47 -19.90 -1.28
CA GLU A 59 -3.39 -20.97 -1.68
C GLU A 59 -4.70 -20.42 -2.25
N PHE A 60 -5.27 -19.40 -1.60
CA PHE A 60 -6.49 -18.72 -2.06
C PHE A 60 -6.30 -18.13 -3.46
N TYR A 61 -5.22 -17.39 -3.71
CA TYR A 61 -4.98 -16.77 -5.02
C TYR A 61 -4.50 -17.75 -6.10
N THR A 62 -3.78 -18.82 -5.74
CA THR A 62 -3.51 -19.95 -6.66
C THR A 62 -4.81 -20.63 -7.10
N ALA A 63 -5.79 -20.78 -6.20
CA ALA A 63 -7.11 -21.28 -6.57
C ALA A 63 -7.88 -20.28 -7.45
N ALA A 64 -7.84 -19.00 -7.10
CA ALA A 64 -8.50 -17.91 -7.84
C ALA A 64 -7.89 -17.67 -9.25
N ALA A 65 -6.63 -18.05 -9.46
CA ALA A 65 -6.00 -18.06 -10.79
C ALA A 65 -6.61 -19.15 -11.68
N LYS A 66 -6.97 -20.30 -11.12
CA LYS A 66 -7.54 -21.43 -11.86
C LYS A 66 -9.04 -21.25 -12.09
N ASN A 67 -9.77 -20.85 -11.05
CA ASN A 67 -11.21 -20.64 -11.05
C ASN A 67 -11.53 -19.19 -10.69
N THR A 68 -12.24 -18.49 -11.56
CA THR A 68 -12.64 -17.10 -11.32
C THR A 68 -13.48 -16.98 -10.04
N ASN A 69 -13.09 -16.09 -9.15
CA ASN A 69 -13.84 -15.79 -7.93
C ASN A 69 -14.68 -14.51 -8.12
N THR A 70 -16.01 -14.64 -8.10
CA THR A 70 -16.93 -13.52 -8.31
C THR A 70 -17.06 -12.60 -7.10
N ASP A 71 -16.71 -13.07 -5.90
CA ASP A 71 -16.94 -12.33 -4.65
C ASP A 71 -15.94 -11.17 -4.45
N ILE A 72 -14.80 -11.23 -5.13
CA ILE A 72 -13.69 -10.26 -5.03
C ILE A 72 -13.37 -9.59 -6.37
N GLN A 73 -14.26 -9.75 -7.36
CA GLN A 73 -14.06 -9.17 -8.68
C GLN A 73 -14.04 -7.65 -8.58
N ASN A 74 -13.06 -7.03 -9.26
CA ASN A 74 -12.90 -5.59 -9.19
C ASN A 74 -14.14 -4.87 -9.76
N PRO A 75 -14.88 -4.07 -8.96
CA PRO A 75 -16.06 -3.36 -9.43
C PRO A 75 -15.73 -2.27 -10.46
N GLN A 76 -14.46 -1.84 -10.52
CA GLN A 76 -13.94 -0.88 -11.49
C GLN A 76 -13.05 -1.53 -12.55
N ALA A 77 -13.15 -2.86 -12.73
CA ALA A 77 -12.44 -3.56 -13.78
C ALA A 77 -12.65 -2.86 -15.14
N PRO A 78 -11.63 -2.80 -16.00
CA PRO A 78 -11.72 -2.12 -17.29
C PRO A 78 -12.86 -2.70 -18.15
N ALA A 79 -13.98 -1.97 -18.20
CA ALA A 79 -15.18 -2.29 -18.95
C ALA A 79 -15.41 -1.21 -20.00
N GLY A 80 -15.09 -1.49 -21.27
CA GLY A 80 -15.33 -0.56 -22.37
C GLY A 80 -14.38 -0.73 -23.56
N SER A 81 -14.61 0.08 -24.61
CA SER A 81 -13.88 0.05 -25.88
C SER A 81 -12.46 0.60 -25.83
N LEU A 82 -12.03 1.20 -24.71
CA LEU A 82 -10.70 1.82 -24.57
C LEU A 82 -9.62 0.82 -24.13
N ASP A 83 -10.02 -0.30 -23.54
CA ASP A 83 -9.10 -1.30 -22.96
C ASP A 83 -9.17 -2.63 -23.71
N THR A 84 -9.52 -2.59 -25.01
CA THR A 84 -9.63 -3.77 -25.89
C THR A 84 -8.32 -4.53 -26.03
N PHE A 85 -7.20 -3.85 -25.82
CA PHE A 85 -5.85 -4.40 -25.91
C PHE A 85 -5.51 -5.40 -24.79
N ILE A 86 -6.24 -5.38 -23.67
CA ILE A 86 -6.02 -6.30 -22.55
C ILE A 86 -6.84 -7.59 -22.80
N PRO A 87 -6.21 -8.78 -22.80
CA PRO A 87 -6.89 -10.05 -23.00
C PRO A 87 -7.98 -10.34 -21.96
N GLN A 88 -9.09 -10.92 -22.41
CA GLN A 88 -10.22 -11.28 -21.54
C GLN A 88 -9.85 -12.19 -20.36
N PRO A 89 -8.99 -13.23 -20.52
CA PRO A 89 -8.59 -14.08 -19.40
C PRO A 89 -7.93 -13.34 -18.24
N SER A 90 -7.29 -12.20 -18.51
CA SER A 90 -6.68 -11.35 -17.48
C SER A 90 -7.69 -10.42 -16.82
N LYS A 91 -8.63 -9.88 -17.60
CA LYS A 91 -9.76 -9.09 -17.07
C LYS A 91 -10.63 -9.90 -16.13
N ASP A 92 -10.95 -11.14 -16.50
CA ASP A 92 -11.80 -12.03 -15.70
C ASP A 92 -11.17 -12.38 -14.34
N ARG A 93 -9.84 -12.25 -14.23
CA ARG A 93 -9.06 -12.51 -13.00
C ARG A 93 -8.47 -11.23 -12.41
N SER A 94 -9.07 -10.09 -12.74
CA SER A 94 -8.74 -8.81 -12.12
C SER A 94 -9.50 -8.67 -10.81
N TYR A 95 -8.80 -8.91 -9.71
CA TYR A 95 -9.30 -8.75 -8.36
C TYR A 95 -8.82 -7.41 -7.80
N GLY A 96 -9.67 -6.72 -7.05
CA GLY A 96 -9.34 -5.40 -6.52
C GLY A 96 -10.56 -4.60 -6.11
N CYS A 97 -10.33 -3.35 -5.72
CA CYS A 97 -11.38 -2.44 -5.24
C CYS A 97 -11.42 -1.10 -5.99
N GLY A 98 -10.43 -0.82 -6.85
CA GLY A 98 -10.38 0.36 -7.71
C GLY A 98 -9.49 0.18 -8.93
N SER A 99 -9.04 1.28 -9.52
CA SER A 99 -7.98 1.29 -10.55
C SER A 99 -6.95 2.37 -10.21
N PRO A 100 -5.97 2.04 -9.32
CA PRO A 100 -4.96 2.99 -8.85
C PRO A 100 -4.19 3.67 -9.98
N VAL A 101 -3.98 3.01 -11.13
CA VAL A 101 -3.23 3.61 -12.24
C VAL A 101 -3.90 4.89 -12.79
N LYS A 102 -5.23 4.94 -12.80
CA LYS A 102 -5.98 6.12 -13.27
C LYS A 102 -5.82 7.30 -12.32
N ASP A 103 -5.76 7.01 -11.02
CA ASP A 103 -5.58 8.01 -9.97
C ASP A 103 -4.10 8.42 -9.83
N ALA A 104 -3.17 7.52 -10.14
CA ALA A 104 -1.73 7.79 -10.16
C ALA A 104 -1.30 8.68 -11.32
N ALA A 105 -2.10 8.73 -12.40
CA ALA A 105 -1.85 9.49 -13.61
C ALA A 105 -0.38 9.42 -14.07
N PRO A 106 0.15 8.22 -14.35
CA PRO A 106 1.52 8.06 -14.80
C PRO A 106 1.73 8.77 -16.13
N THR A 107 2.92 9.33 -16.31
CA THR A 107 3.29 10.15 -17.46
C THR A 107 4.34 9.46 -18.33
N MET A 108 4.48 9.93 -19.57
CA MET A 108 5.40 9.35 -20.55
C MET A 108 6.83 9.24 -20.00
N GLY A 109 7.41 8.04 -20.05
CA GLY A 109 8.77 7.77 -19.60
C GLY A 109 8.94 7.43 -18.12
N GLU A 110 7.87 7.47 -17.30
CA GLU A 110 7.97 7.06 -15.89
C GLU A 110 8.17 5.54 -15.73
N THR A 111 8.84 5.17 -14.63
CA THR A 111 8.90 3.79 -14.13
C THR A 111 7.79 3.56 -13.10
N VAL A 112 6.91 2.62 -13.38
CA VAL A 112 5.79 2.21 -12.50
C VAL A 112 6.04 0.82 -11.94
N ILE A 113 5.85 0.65 -10.63
CA ILE A 113 5.81 -0.67 -9.99
C ILE A 113 4.39 -0.96 -9.50
N ASP A 114 3.86 -2.13 -9.85
CA ASP A 114 2.56 -2.63 -9.40
C ASP A 114 2.74 -3.77 -8.39
N LEU A 115 2.21 -3.58 -7.18
CA LEU A 115 2.36 -4.51 -6.06
C LEU A 115 1.16 -5.44 -5.92
N GLY A 116 1.41 -6.73 -6.12
CA GLY A 116 0.41 -7.78 -6.27
C GLY A 116 -0.28 -7.67 -7.63
N SER A 117 0.54 -7.71 -8.68
CA SER A 117 0.08 -7.43 -10.05
C SER A 117 -0.95 -8.44 -10.58
N GLY A 118 -1.08 -9.62 -9.96
CA GLY A 118 -2.02 -10.65 -10.37
C GLY A 118 -1.84 -11.01 -11.85
N SER A 119 -2.93 -10.97 -12.61
CA SER A 119 -2.95 -11.20 -14.06
C SER A 119 -2.36 -10.05 -14.90
N GLY A 120 -1.91 -8.96 -14.29
CA GLY A 120 -1.18 -7.86 -14.94
C GLY A 120 -2.04 -6.71 -15.47
N VAL A 121 -3.32 -6.64 -15.14
CA VAL A 121 -4.24 -5.64 -15.72
C VAL A 121 -3.80 -4.20 -15.45
N GLU A 122 -3.46 -3.84 -14.21
CA GLU A 122 -2.98 -2.49 -13.87
C GLU A 122 -1.62 -2.20 -14.53
N CYS A 123 -0.74 -3.21 -14.65
CA CYS A 123 0.51 -3.08 -15.40
C CYS A 123 0.27 -2.74 -16.88
N PHE A 124 -0.69 -3.38 -17.54
CA PHE A 124 -0.98 -3.13 -18.95
C PHE A 124 -1.61 -1.76 -19.18
N LEU A 125 -2.48 -1.32 -18.27
CA LEU A 125 -3.00 0.05 -18.28
C LEU A 125 -1.86 1.05 -18.11
N ALA A 126 -0.96 0.85 -17.13
CA ALA A 126 0.20 1.71 -16.91
C ALA A 126 1.11 1.78 -18.14
N ALA A 127 1.33 0.65 -18.82
CA ALA A 127 2.20 0.57 -19.99
C ALA A 127 1.73 1.48 -21.13
N ARG A 128 0.40 1.57 -21.33
CA ARG A 128 -0.19 2.47 -22.33
C ARG A 128 0.05 3.94 -21.98
N GLU A 129 -0.05 4.30 -20.70
CA GLU A 129 0.08 5.69 -20.23
C GLU A 129 1.54 6.17 -20.23
N VAL A 130 2.51 5.33 -19.84
CA VAL A 130 3.94 5.69 -19.83
C VAL A 130 4.62 5.60 -21.19
N GLY A 131 4.01 4.88 -22.13
CA GLY A 131 4.48 4.73 -23.50
C GLY A 131 5.84 4.00 -23.64
N PRO A 132 6.42 3.94 -24.85
CA PRO A 132 7.55 3.07 -25.19
C PRO A 132 8.87 3.43 -24.49
N THR A 133 8.98 4.62 -23.90
CA THR A 133 10.18 5.06 -23.16
C THR A 133 10.07 4.82 -21.66
N GLY A 134 8.89 4.44 -21.16
CA GLY A 134 8.66 4.12 -19.76
C GLY A 134 9.03 2.68 -19.41
N ARG A 135 8.73 2.29 -18.18
CA ARG A 135 8.92 0.92 -17.70
C ARG A 135 7.83 0.56 -16.72
N VAL A 136 7.32 -0.67 -16.79
CA VAL A 136 6.33 -1.18 -15.83
C VAL A 136 6.82 -2.50 -15.25
N ILE A 137 6.81 -2.62 -13.93
CA ILE A 137 7.23 -3.84 -13.23
C ILE A 137 6.08 -4.32 -12.34
N GLY A 138 5.51 -5.48 -12.65
CA GLY A 138 4.51 -6.14 -11.82
C GLY A 138 5.17 -7.15 -10.86
N ILE A 139 4.83 -7.08 -9.57
CA ILE A 139 5.32 -7.99 -8.55
C ILE A 139 4.17 -8.86 -8.04
N ASP A 140 4.31 -10.18 -8.08
CA ASP A 140 3.34 -11.11 -7.48
C ASP A 140 4.06 -12.30 -6.83
N MET A 141 3.46 -12.92 -5.81
CA MET A 141 4.04 -14.08 -5.14
C MET A 141 3.65 -15.42 -5.79
N THR A 142 2.58 -15.44 -6.58
CA THR A 142 1.98 -16.67 -7.12
C THR A 142 2.45 -16.98 -8.54
N ASP A 143 2.96 -18.20 -8.75
CA ASP A 143 3.43 -18.63 -10.07
C ASP A 143 2.29 -18.69 -11.10
N ASP A 144 1.08 -19.08 -10.67
CA ASP A 144 -0.09 -19.18 -11.55
C ASP A 144 -0.53 -17.80 -12.10
N MET A 145 -0.52 -16.75 -11.29
CA MET A 145 -0.86 -15.40 -11.75
C MET A 145 0.21 -14.82 -12.66
N LEU A 146 1.48 -15.00 -12.31
CA LEU A 146 2.60 -14.56 -13.16
C LEU A 146 2.58 -15.24 -14.52
N ALA A 147 2.21 -16.53 -14.58
CA ALA A 147 2.07 -17.24 -15.86
C ALA A 147 0.95 -16.66 -16.74
N LEU A 148 -0.18 -16.28 -16.14
CA LEU A 148 -1.30 -15.62 -16.85
C LEU A 148 -0.91 -14.22 -17.33
N ALA A 149 -0.21 -13.47 -16.48
CA ALA A 149 0.28 -12.14 -16.80
C ALA A 149 1.29 -12.18 -17.96
N GLU A 150 2.23 -13.13 -17.92
CA GLU A 150 3.25 -13.31 -18.97
C GLU A 150 2.64 -13.75 -20.30
N ALA A 151 1.59 -14.58 -20.28
CA ALA A 151 0.85 -14.92 -21.50
C ALA A 151 0.19 -13.68 -22.11
N SER A 152 -0.46 -12.87 -21.27
CA SER A 152 -1.18 -11.67 -21.69
C SER A 152 -0.24 -10.56 -22.16
N ARG A 153 0.94 -10.46 -21.56
CA ARG A 153 1.98 -9.50 -21.91
C ARG A 153 2.34 -9.54 -23.38
N LYS A 154 2.45 -10.75 -23.96
CA LYS A 154 2.82 -10.95 -25.37
C LYS A 154 1.76 -10.41 -26.33
N GLU A 155 0.49 -10.62 -25.99
CA GLU A 155 -0.64 -10.10 -26.76
C GLU A 155 -0.70 -8.57 -26.64
N VAL A 156 -0.58 -8.04 -25.42
CA VAL A 156 -0.55 -6.59 -25.15
C VAL A 156 0.61 -5.90 -25.86
N ALA A 157 1.82 -6.47 -25.82
CA ALA A 157 2.99 -5.91 -26.48
C ALA A 157 2.82 -5.85 -28.02
N THR A 158 2.12 -6.83 -28.59
CA THR A 158 1.79 -6.86 -30.02
C THR A 158 0.79 -5.76 -30.38
N ASP A 159 -0.25 -5.56 -29.55
CA ASP A 159 -1.27 -4.53 -29.77
C ASP A 159 -0.71 -3.10 -29.57
N LEU A 160 0.07 -2.88 -28.50
CA LEU A 160 0.70 -1.59 -28.22
C LEU A 160 1.87 -1.26 -29.16
N GLY A 161 2.51 -2.28 -29.76
CA GLY A 161 3.67 -2.12 -30.65
C GLY A 161 5.01 -1.94 -29.93
N TYR A 162 5.05 -2.13 -28.61
CA TYR A 162 6.25 -2.08 -27.77
C TYR A 162 6.09 -2.95 -26.53
N ASP A 163 7.20 -3.33 -25.92
CA ASP A 163 7.24 -4.26 -24.80
C ASP A 163 8.08 -3.70 -23.65
N ILE A 164 7.40 -3.10 -22.67
CA ILE A 164 8.04 -2.41 -21.53
C ILE A 164 7.59 -2.96 -20.17
N VAL A 165 6.78 -4.02 -20.18
CA VAL A 165 6.24 -4.64 -18.97
C VAL A 165 7.13 -5.81 -18.57
N GLU A 166 7.44 -5.93 -17.28
CA GLU A 166 8.19 -7.04 -16.71
C GLU A 166 7.45 -7.57 -15.48
N PHE A 167 7.28 -8.89 -15.37
CA PHE A 167 6.71 -9.51 -14.17
C PHE A 167 7.79 -10.22 -13.36
N ARG A 168 7.86 -9.94 -12.05
CA ARG A 168 8.82 -10.56 -11.13
C ARG A 168 8.10 -11.26 -10.00
N LYS A 169 8.63 -12.43 -9.63
CA LYS A 169 8.20 -13.12 -8.42
C LYS A 169 8.80 -12.45 -7.19
N GLY A 170 7.97 -12.07 -6.23
CA GLY A 170 8.43 -11.40 -5.01
C GLY A 170 7.36 -11.29 -3.93
N PHE A 171 7.80 -10.90 -2.75
CA PHE A 171 6.92 -10.56 -1.62
C PHE A 171 6.91 -9.04 -1.44
N LEU A 172 5.85 -8.50 -0.83
CA LEU A 172 5.70 -7.06 -0.63
C LEU A 172 6.71 -6.52 0.40
N GLU A 173 7.10 -7.37 1.34
CA GLU A 173 8.07 -7.13 2.42
C GLU A 173 9.51 -7.24 1.93
N LYS A 174 9.72 -7.63 0.66
CA LYS A 174 11.03 -7.72 0.03
C LYS A 174 10.88 -7.59 -1.49
N ILE A 175 10.71 -6.35 -1.94
CA ILE A 175 10.45 -6.03 -3.34
C ILE A 175 11.73 -6.29 -4.15
N PRO A 176 11.71 -7.16 -5.18
CA PRO A 176 12.90 -7.56 -5.95
C PRO A 176 13.28 -6.51 -7.00
N VAL A 177 13.46 -5.26 -6.55
CA VAL A 177 13.80 -4.09 -7.37
C VAL A 177 14.80 -3.23 -6.61
N GLU A 178 15.67 -2.55 -7.35
CA GLU A 178 16.69 -1.64 -6.83
C GLU A 178 16.09 -0.43 -6.10
N ASP A 179 16.86 0.11 -5.15
CA ASP A 179 16.52 1.35 -4.44
C ASP A 179 16.33 2.51 -5.42
N ALA A 180 15.42 3.43 -5.10
CA ALA A 180 15.19 4.67 -5.83
C ALA A 180 15.09 4.50 -7.36
N SER A 181 14.33 3.49 -7.80
CA SER A 181 14.20 3.11 -9.20
C SER A 181 12.81 3.42 -9.79
N ALA A 182 11.79 3.58 -8.94
CA ALA A 182 10.41 3.83 -9.35
C ALA A 182 9.99 5.30 -9.18
N ASP A 183 9.31 5.85 -10.18
CA ASP A 183 8.64 7.15 -10.07
C ASP A 183 7.28 6.99 -9.39
N VAL A 184 6.61 5.86 -9.66
CA VAL A 184 5.27 5.54 -9.15
C VAL A 184 5.24 4.11 -8.61
N VAL A 185 4.67 3.93 -7.43
CA VAL A 185 4.26 2.61 -6.92
C VAL A 185 2.75 2.59 -6.81
N ILE A 186 2.12 1.57 -7.36
CA ILE A 186 0.68 1.33 -7.25
C ILE A 186 0.39 -0.01 -6.57
N SER A 187 -0.77 -0.10 -5.90
CA SER A 187 -1.28 -1.38 -5.40
C SER A 187 -2.80 -1.34 -5.31
N ASN A 188 -3.44 -2.47 -5.62
CA ASN A 188 -4.90 -2.61 -5.60
C ASN A 188 -5.33 -3.78 -4.72
N CYS A 189 -5.73 -3.47 -3.49
CA CYS A 189 -6.29 -4.42 -2.53
C CYS A 189 -5.32 -5.57 -2.17
N VAL A 190 -4.02 -5.29 -2.01
CA VAL A 190 -2.99 -6.32 -1.70
C VAL A 190 -2.24 -6.04 -0.40
N ILE A 191 -2.10 -4.77 0.02
CA ILE A 191 -1.34 -4.44 1.23
C ILE A 191 -2.00 -5.04 2.48
N ASN A 192 -3.32 -5.13 2.50
CA ASN A 192 -4.04 -5.82 3.57
C ASN A 192 -3.67 -7.30 3.75
N LEU A 193 -3.18 -7.96 2.70
CA LEU A 193 -2.75 -9.36 2.72
C LEU A 193 -1.33 -9.54 3.27
N SER A 194 -0.56 -8.46 3.39
CA SER A 194 0.77 -8.48 3.96
C SER A 194 0.73 -8.85 5.45
N PRO A 195 1.52 -9.85 5.90
CA PRO A 195 1.73 -10.12 7.32
C PRO A 195 2.47 -8.99 8.05
N ASP A 196 3.28 -8.20 7.33
CA ASP A 196 4.01 -7.05 7.90
C ASP A 196 3.89 -5.82 7.00
N LYS A 197 2.80 -5.08 7.23
CA LYS A 197 2.49 -3.83 6.52
C LYS A 197 3.58 -2.79 6.73
N ARG A 198 4.19 -2.70 7.92
CA ARG A 198 5.23 -1.70 8.20
C ARG A 198 6.45 -1.96 7.33
N THR A 199 6.91 -3.21 7.25
CA THR A 199 8.01 -3.59 6.35
C THR A 199 7.63 -3.37 4.89
N THR A 200 6.39 -3.65 4.49
CA THR A 200 5.89 -3.35 3.13
C THR A 200 5.98 -1.87 2.79
N TYR A 201 5.52 -0.97 3.67
CA TYR A 201 5.63 0.48 3.44
C TYR A 201 7.07 0.98 3.43
N LEU A 202 7.95 0.40 4.24
CA LEU A 202 9.39 0.70 4.21
C LEU A 202 10.05 0.24 2.90
N GLU A 203 9.69 -0.92 2.38
CA GLU A 203 10.15 -1.39 1.06
C GLU A 203 9.63 -0.51 -0.08
N ILE A 204 8.38 -0.05 0.00
CA ILE A 204 7.83 0.93 -0.95
C ILE A 204 8.66 2.21 -0.94
N LEU A 205 8.97 2.75 0.25
CA LEU A 205 9.85 3.91 0.36
C LEU A 205 11.25 3.64 -0.19
N ARG A 206 11.81 2.44 0.00
CA ARG A 206 13.12 2.08 -0.53
C ARG A 206 13.13 2.17 -2.07
N VAL A 207 12.16 1.56 -2.74
CA VAL A 207 12.12 1.48 -4.22
C VAL A 207 11.71 2.80 -4.89
N LEU A 208 10.92 3.64 -4.22
CA LEU A 208 10.56 4.96 -4.74
C LEU A 208 11.79 5.88 -4.87
N LYS A 209 11.88 6.60 -5.98
CA LYS A 209 12.79 7.75 -6.13
C LYS A 209 12.39 8.86 -5.15
N PRO A 210 13.33 9.72 -4.69
CA PRO A 210 12.97 10.95 -4.00
C PRO A 210 11.93 11.75 -4.81
N GLY A 211 10.83 12.17 -4.18
CA GLY A 211 9.70 12.83 -4.85
C GLY A 211 8.72 11.88 -5.57
N GLY A 212 9.04 10.59 -5.66
CA GLY A 212 8.16 9.57 -6.20
C GLY A 212 6.90 9.38 -5.37
N ARG A 213 5.84 8.86 -6.00
CA ARG A 213 4.50 8.78 -5.41
C ARG A 213 3.99 7.34 -5.28
N LEU A 214 3.32 7.08 -4.17
CA LEU A 214 2.57 5.87 -3.88
C LEU A 214 1.08 6.16 -4.06
N ILE A 215 0.37 5.35 -4.85
CA ILE A 215 -1.09 5.40 -4.94
C ILE A 215 -1.64 4.00 -4.69
N VAL A 216 -2.48 3.87 -3.67
CA VAL A 216 -3.06 2.57 -3.29
C VAL A 216 -4.55 2.70 -3.19
N SER A 217 -5.26 1.71 -3.75
CA SER A 217 -6.66 1.47 -3.43
C SER A 217 -6.73 0.22 -2.58
N ASP A 218 -7.16 0.33 -1.32
CA ASP A 218 -7.29 -0.83 -0.42
C ASP A 218 -8.53 -0.68 0.47
N ILE A 219 -8.85 -1.75 1.21
CA ILE A 219 -9.97 -1.76 2.16
C ILE A 219 -9.54 -1.20 3.51
N VAL A 220 -10.33 -0.29 4.05
CA VAL A 220 -10.15 0.28 5.39
C VAL A 220 -11.43 0.14 6.21
N THR A 221 -11.29 0.34 7.51
CA THR A 221 -12.40 0.36 8.48
C THR A 221 -12.35 1.61 9.34
N ASP A 222 -13.48 1.97 9.94
CA ASP A 222 -13.52 3.04 10.96
C ASP A 222 -13.31 2.47 12.36
N THR A 223 -13.70 1.21 12.57
CA THR A 223 -13.65 0.51 13.85
C THR A 223 -12.73 -0.70 13.76
N PRO A 224 -12.15 -1.17 14.89
CA PRO A 224 -11.32 -2.36 14.89
C PRO A 224 -12.07 -3.55 14.28
N VAL A 225 -11.41 -4.27 13.38
CA VAL A 225 -11.98 -5.47 12.75
C VAL A 225 -12.31 -6.50 13.82
N ASN A 226 -13.53 -7.07 13.76
CA ASN A 226 -13.95 -8.14 14.66
C ASN A 226 -12.98 -9.32 14.55
N GLY A 227 -12.56 -9.89 15.69
CA GLY A 227 -11.60 -10.99 15.75
C GLY A 227 -12.01 -12.21 14.90
N ALA A 228 -13.31 -12.51 14.79
CA ALA A 228 -13.81 -13.58 13.93
C ALA A 228 -13.53 -13.32 12.43
N VAL A 229 -13.58 -12.04 12.02
CA VAL A 229 -13.25 -11.62 10.64
C VAL A 229 -11.73 -11.59 10.46
N ALA A 230 -10.98 -11.06 11.43
CA ALA A 230 -9.53 -10.93 11.35
C ALA A 230 -8.80 -12.29 11.25
N HIS A 231 -9.32 -13.32 11.92
CA HIS A 231 -8.68 -14.64 11.98
C HIS A 231 -9.26 -15.66 10.99
N SER A 232 -10.28 -15.31 10.21
CA SER A 232 -10.83 -16.18 9.17
C SER A 232 -9.93 -16.20 7.93
N SER A 233 -9.57 -17.40 7.46
CA SER A 233 -8.82 -17.59 6.21
C SER A 233 -9.56 -17.02 5.00
N ARG A 234 -10.89 -17.21 4.94
CA ARG A 234 -11.75 -16.64 3.89
C ARG A 234 -11.66 -15.12 3.88
N TRP A 235 -11.97 -14.46 5.00
CA TRP A 235 -12.02 -13.00 5.04
C TRP A 235 -10.63 -12.38 4.89
N ARG A 236 -9.56 -13.07 5.31
CA ARG A 236 -8.18 -12.66 4.97
C ARG A 236 -7.91 -12.76 3.47
N GLY A 237 -8.34 -13.81 2.78
CA GLY A 237 -8.23 -13.94 1.33
C GLY A 237 -9.04 -12.88 0.56
N GLU A 238 -10.15 -12.41 1.12
CA GLU A 238 -10.97 -11.31 0.56
C GLU A 238 -10.48 -9.91 0.98
N CYS A 239 -9.26 -9.79 1.55
CA CYS A 239 -8.65 -8.54 2.00
C CYS A 239 -9.35 -7.82 3.18
N LEU A 240 -10.42 -8.41 3.72
CA LEU A 240 -11.20 -7.84 4.83
C LEU A 240 -10.56 -8.10 6.19
N GLY A 241 -10.07 -9.32 6.41
CA GLY A 241 -9.51 -9.73 7.71
C GLY A 241 -8.22 -8.98 8.08
N GLY A 242 -7.48 -8.50 7.08
CA GLY A 242 -6.27 -7.71 7.26
C GLY A 242 -6.47 -6.20 7.19
N ALA A 243 -7.73 -5.73 7.03
CA ALA A 243 -8.04 -4.32 6.85
C ALA A 243 -7.64 -3.48 8.07
N MET A 244 -6.96 -2.37 7.82
CA MET A 244 -6.56 -1.46 8.86
C MET A 244 -7.61 -0.37 9.11
N GLN A 245 -7.68 0.13 10.34
CA GLN A 245 -8.42 1.36 10.60
C GLN A 245 -7.77 2.53 9.87
N GLN A 246 -8.59 3.42 9.29
CA GLN A 246 -8.09 4.54 8.49
C GLN A 246 -7.07 5.40 9.25
N ASP A 247 -7.33 5.72 10.52
CA ASP A 247 -6.44 6.57 11.31
C ASP A 247 -5.07 5.91 11.57
N HIS A 248 -5.06 4.58 11.80
CA HIS A 248 -3.82 3.82 11.95
C HIS A 248 -3.04 3.71 10.63
N LEU A 249 -3.73 3.61 9.50
CA LEU A 249 -3.11 3.62 8.18
C LEU A 249 -2.38 4.96 7.95
N LEU A 250 -3.04 6.09 8.22
CA LEU A 250 -2.44 7.41 8.07
C LEU A 250 -1.22 7.58 8.97
N GLN A 251 -1.35 7.20 10.25
CA GLN A 251 -0.22 7.24 11.19
C GLN A 251 0.95 6.36 10.74
N MET A 252 0.68 5.16 10.22
CA MET A 252 1.74 4.25 9.76
C MET A 252 2.48 4.81 8.54
N LEU A 253 1.78 5.47 7.61
CA LEU A 253 2.42 6.15 6.49
C LEU A 253 3.37 7.25 6.97
N GLU A 254 2.93 8.07 7.93
CA GLU A 254 3.76 9.11 8.56
C GLU A 254 4.97 8.51 9.28
N ASP A 255 4.75 7.48 10.10
CA ASP A 255 5.79 6.77 10.86
C ASP A 255 6.85 6.11 9.96
N CYS A 256 6.45 5.66 8.78
CA CYS A 256 7.37 5.10 7.78
C CYS A 256 8.19 6.20 7.10
N GLY A 257 7.73 7.45 7.08
CA GLY A 257 8.41 8.59 6.49
C GLY A 257 7.80 9.10 5.18
N PHE A 258 6.55 8.73 4.88
CA PHE A 258 5.83 9.35 3.77
C PHE A 258 5.35 10.76 4.13
N ILE A 259 5.24 11.61 3.11
CA ILE A 259 4.69 12.96 3.17
C ILE A 259 3.55 13.13 2.17
N CYS A 260 2.90 14.30 2.13
CA CYS A 260 1.83 14.62 1.19
C CYS A 260 0.66 13.63 1.18
N ILE A 261 0.28 13.06 2.33
CA ILE A 261 -0.76 12.03 2.37
C ILE A 261 -2.12 12.64 2.00
N ARG A 262 -2.74 12.14 0.93
CA ARG A 262 -4.02 12.63 0.39
C ARG A 262 -4.99 11.48 0.22
N LEU A 263 -6.25 11.70 0.59
CA LEU A 263 -7.34 10.78 0.32
C LEU A 263 -8.07 11.21 -0.95
N HIS A 264 -8.07 10.36 -1.97
CA HIS A 264 -8.71 10.67 -3.26
C HIS A 264 -10.19 10.31 -3.24
N LYS A 265 -10.50 9.07 -2.86
CA LYS A 265 -11.85 8.52 -2.94
C LYS A 265 -12.08 7.56 -1.79
N ARG A 266 -13.30 7.55 -1.25
CA ARG A 266 -13.75 6.62 -0.22
C ARG A 266 -15.17 6.17 -0.51
N PHE A 267 -15.39 4.88 -0.72
CA PHE A 267 -16.70 4.32 -1.02
C PHE A 267 -17.04 3.21 -0.03
N PRO A 268 -18.30 3.08 0.41
CA PRO A 268 -18.76 1.90 1.14
C PRO A 268 -18.52 0.64 0.30
N TYR A 269 -17.88 -0.37 0.89
CA TYR A 269 -17.58 -1.62 0.22
C TYR A 269 -18.53 -2.74 0.66
N ARG A 270 -18.48 -3.11 1.95
CA ARG A 270 -19.30 -4.20 2.51
C ARG A 270 -19.44 -4.05 4.02
N GLU A 271 -20.52 -4.59 4.58
CA GLU A 271 -20.62 -4.81 6.02
C GLU A 271 -20.51 -6.31 6.32
N VAL A 272 -19.65 -6.66 7.27
CA VAL A 272 -19.44 -8.05 7.70
C VAL A 272 -19.38 -8.09 9.22
N MET A 273 -20.25 -8.89 9.83
CA MET A 273 -20.31 -9.11 11.29
C MET A 273 -20.33 -7.81 12.13
N GLY A 274 -21.01 -6.77 11.63
CA GLY A 274 -21.15 -5.48 12.30
C GLY A 274 -19.99 -4.50 12.08
N ASN A 275 -18.95 -4.87 11.32
CA ASN A 275 -17.93 -3.95 10.83
C ASN A 275 -18.28 -3.44 9.42
N SER A 276 -18.25 -2.11 9.24
CA SER A 276 -18.38 -1.48 7.92
C SER A 276 -16.99 -1.28 7.30
N PHE A 277 -16.82 -1.80 6.10
CA PHE A 277 -15.60 -1.72 5.30
C PHE A 277 -15.77 -0.73 4.15
N TYR A 278 -14.71 -0.01 3.83
CA TYR A 278 -14.68 1.01 2.78
C TYR A 278 -13.51 0.76 1.85
N SER A 279 -13.71 0.96 0.55
CA SER A 279 -12.60 1.08 -0.38
C SER A 279 -12.08 2.52 -0.32
N LEU A 280 -10.81 2.67 0.03
CA LEU A 280 -10.12 3.95 0.11
C LEU A 280 -8.99 3.97 -0.91
N THR A 281 -9.02 4.96 -1.80
CA THR A 281 -7.86 5.31 -2.63
C THR A 281 -7.13 6.47 -1.97
N TYR A 282 -5.85 6.28 -1.67
CA TYR A 282 -4.98 7.28 -1.06
C TYR A 282 -3.66 7.41 -1.82
N GLU A 283 -3.06 8.60 -1.72
CA GLU A 283 -1.74 8.94 -2.25
C GLU A 283 -0.81 9.34 -1.12
N ALA A 284 0.46 9.00 -1.25
CA ALA A 284 1.54 9.49 -0.38
C ALA A 284 2.82 9.66 -1.21
N ARG A 285 3.79 10.44 -0.74
CA ARG A 285 5.04 10.74 -1.46
C ARG A 285 6.27 10.44 -0.64
N LYS A 286 7.33 10.02 -1.32
CA LYS A 286 8.67 9.94 -0.72
C LYS A 286 9.26 11.35 -0.64
N PRO A 287 9.75 11.80 0.53
CA PRO A 287 10.35 13.12 0.65
C PRO A 287 11.58 13.26 -0.25
N ILE A 288 11.79 14.48 -0.76
CA ILE A 288 13.03 14.87 -1.43
C ILE A 288 14.00 15.27 -0.32
N LEU A 289 14.86 14.34 0.09
CA LEU A 289 15.93 14.64 1.04
C LEU A 289 17.05 15.35 0.28
N SER A 290 17.21 16.65 0.54
CA SER A 290 18.32 17.46 0.07
C SER A 290 19.40 17.48 1.17
N ASP A 291 20.56 16.87 0.93
CA ASP A 291 21.70 16.91 1.87
C ASP A 291 22.26 18.33 2.07
N ASN A 292 21.86 19.28 1.22
CA ASN A 292 22.26 20.69 1.25
C ASN A 292 21.10 21.64 1.61
N ASP A 293 19.98 21.13 2.15
CA ASP A 293 18.82 21.97 2.47
C ASP A 293 19.08 22.78 3.73
N ALA A 294 19.74 23.92 3.53
CA ALA A 294 19.89 24.91 4.56
C ALA A 294 18.48 25.34 5.03
N PRO A 295 18.24 25.39 6.34
CA PRO A 295 17.00 25.91 6.86
C PRO A 295 16.86 27.39 6.47
N VAL A 296 15.83 27.71 5.70
CA VAL A 296 15.49 29.07 5.31
C VAL A 296 14.28 29.55 6.10
N ARG A 297 14.31 30.83 6.47
CA ARG A 297 13.19 31.47 7.16
C ARG A 297 12.18 31.92 6.12
N VAL A 298 10.92 31.55 6.33
CA VAL A 298 9.81 31.92 5.45
C VAL A 298 8.66 32.52 6.24
N ALA A 299 7.89 33.40 5.62
CA ALA A 299 6.59 33.85 6.14
C ALA A 299 5.50 33.67 5.07
N TYR A 300 4.41 32.99 5.46
CA TYR A 300 3.23 32.86 4.61
C TYR A 300 2.45 34.16 4.56
N ARG A 301 2.25 34.71 3.36
CA ARG A 301 1.55 35.99 3.11
C ARG A 301 0.02 35.83 3.10
N GLY A 302 -0.47 34.63 2.82
CA GLY A 302 -1.89 34.37 2.60
C GLY A 302 -2.15 33.87 1.17
N PRO A 303 -3.42 33.79 0.73
CA PRO A 303 -4.57 34.54 1.24
C PRO A 303 -5.25 33.94 2.49
N TYR A 304 -5.02 32.65 2.79
CA TYR A 304 -5.70 31.94 3.88
C TYR A 304 -5.02 32.15 5.24
N PRO A 305 -5.69 31.83 6.36
CA PRO A 305 -5.10 31.95 7.71
C PRO A 305 -3.89 31.02 7.94
N ALA A 306 -3.88 29.87 7.27
CA ALA A 306 -2.77 28.92 7.29
C ALA A 306 -2.73 28.12 5.98
N LEU A 307 -1.57 27.58 5.66
CA LEU A 307 -1.34 26.62 4.59
C LEU A 307 -0.56 25.43 5.18
N VAL A 308 -0.84 24.21 4.70
CA VAL A 308 0.03 23.06 4.93
C VAL A 308 0.83 22.86 3.65
N THR A 309 2.17 22.86 3.75
CA THR A 309 3.03 22.58 2.59
C THR A 309 2.86 21.14 2.14
N GLU A 310 3.34 20.81 0.94
CA GLU A 310 3.29 19.42 0.47
C GLU A 310 3.99 18.48 1.45
N SER A 311 5.15 18.87 1.99
CA SER A 311 5.85 18.08 3.02
C SER A 311 5.20 18.09 4.41
N GLY A 312 4.00 18.65 4.56
CA GLY A 312 3.22 18.59 5.80
C GLY A 312 3.50 19.70 6.81
N PHE A 313 4.33 20.70 6.46
CA PHE A 313 4.60 21.81 7.38
C PHE A 313 3.40 22.77 7.44
N MET A 314 2.92 23.05 8.65
CA MET A 314 1.86 24.03 8.85
C MET A 314 2.45 25.44 8.95
N LEU A 315 2.07 26.31 8.02
CA LEU A 315 2.49 27.70 7.94
C LEU A 315 1.31 28.61 8.27
N GLN A 316 1.41 29.36 9.35
CA GLN A 316 0.41 30.35 9.72
C GLN A 316 0.71 31.70 9.09
N ARG A 317 -0.32 32.39 8.63
CA ARG A 317 -0.18 33.69 7.99
C ARG A 317 0.47 34.70 8.94
N GLY A 318 1.54 35.34 8.48
CA GLY A 318 2.29 36.34 9.25
C GLY A 318 3.25 35.79 10.31
N HIS A 319 3.34 34.47 10.48
CA HIS A 319 4.38 33.86 11.31
C HIS A 319 5.61 33.48 10.49
N ILE A 320 6.78 33.73 11.05
CA ILE A 320 8.05 33.31 10.47
C ILE A 320 8.34 31.89 10.96
N THR A 321 8.41 30.95 10.04
CA THR A 321 8.77 29.54 10.27
C THR A 321 10.03 29.22 9.50
N THR A 322 10.78 28.22 9.96
CA THR A 322 11.94 27.69 9.25
C THR A 322 11.52 26.48 8.44
N LEU A 323 11.83 26.49 7.15
CA LEU A 323 11.61 25.36 6.23
C LEU A 323 12.93 24.94 5.57
N PRO A 324 13.03 23.68 5.12
CA PRO A 324 14.06 23.28 4.17
C PRO A 324 14.03 24.15 2.89
N GLU A 325 15.18 24.55 2.34
CA GLU A 325 15.23 25.40 1.14
C GLU A 325 14.47 24.79 -0.06
N SER A 326 14.49 23.47 -0.21
CA SER A 326 13.75 22.78 -1.27
C SER A 326 12.23 23.02 -1.20
N GLU A 327 11.66 23.20 -0.01
CA GLU A 327 10.25 23.53 0.18
C GLU A 327 9.91 24.90 -0.37
N THR A 328 10.87 25.83 -0.45
CA THR A 328 10.58 27.18 -0.95
C THR A 328 10.41 27.24 -2.47
N ARG A 329 10.85 26.21 -3.19
CA ARG A 329 10.74 26.14 -4.66
C ARG A 329 9.35 25.74 -5.14
N SER A 330 8.58 25.02 -4.31
CA SER A 330 7.20 24.62 -4.61
C SER A 330 6.16 25.66 -4.18
N LEU A 331 6.62 26.74 -3.56
CA LEU A 331 5.77 27.77 -2.97
C LEU A 331 5.74 29.00 -3.91
N ASP A 332 4.56 29.34 -4.43
CA ASP A 332 4.30 30.49 -5.32
C ASP A 332 4.63 31.86 -4.67
N GLU A 333 4.28 32.99 -5.32
CA GLU A 333 4.39 34.38 -4.80
C GLU A 333 3.62 34.68 -3.49
N SER A 334 3.04 33.65 -2.86
CA SER A 334 2.32 33.74 -1.59
C SER A 334 3.24 33.72 -0.35
N PHE A 335 4.56 33.78 -0.53
CA PHE A 335 5.55 33.69 0.54
C PHE A 335 6.62 34.77 0.48
N PHE A 336 7.15 35.11 1.66
CA PHE A 336 8.42 35.81 1.78
C PHE A 336 9.50 34.83 2.21
N VAL A 337 10.61 34.78 1.49
CA VAL A 337 11.82 34.05 1.87
C VAL A 337 12.84 35.07 2.39
N PHE A 338 13.37 34.86 3.58
CA PHE A 338 14.33 35.78 4.21
C PHE A 338 15.76 35.29 4.04
N ASP A 339 16.68 36.20 3.70
CA ASP A 339 18.12 35.95 3.73
C ASP A 339 18.68 35.97 5.18
N ASP A 340 19.98 35.68 5.31
CA ASP A 340 20.70 35.69 6.60
C ASP A 340 20.67 37.05 7.32
N LYS A 341 20.37 38.14 6.60
CA LYS A 341 20.26 39.50 7.12
C LYS A 341 18.82 39.88 7.47
N GLY A 342 17.85 38.98 7.25
CA GLY A 342 16.44 39.19 7.50
C GLY A 342 15.72 40.01 6.42
N VAL A 343 16.31 40.14 5.24
CA VAL A 343 15.72 40.84 4.08
C VAL A 343 14.96 39.84 3.22
N VAL A 344 13.81 40.25 2.68
CA VAL A 344 13.02 39.44 1.74
C VAL A 344 13.82 39.30 0.43
N ALA A 345 14.23 38.07 0.11
CA ALA A 345 15.12 37.75 -1.00
C ALA A 345 14.39 37.36 -2.30
N ASN A 346 13.10 37.03 -2.23
CA ASN A 346 12.31 36.51 -3.35
C ASN A 346 11.35 37.54 -3.97
N ILE A 347 11.59 38.83 -3.76
CA ILE A 347 10.85 39.92 -4.40
C ILE A 347 11.85 40.89 -5.01
N ASP A 348 11.69 41.20 -6.30
CA ASP A 348 12.43 42.28 -6.94
C ASP A 348 12.08 43.60 -6.24
N GLN A 349 13.05 44.13 -5.50
CA GLN A 349 12.95 45.48 -4.98
C GLN A 349 13.12 46.43 -6.16
N GLU A 350 12.02 46.92 -6.74
CA GLU A 350 12.09 48.11 -7.56
C GLU A 350 12.71 49.22 -6.71
N PRO A 351 13.80 49.87 -7.17
CA PRO A 351 14.41 50.95 -6.41
C PRO A 351 13.36 52.07 -6.29
N CYS A 352 12.84 52.24 -5.09
CA CYS A 352 11.90 53.30 -4.78
C CYS A 352 12.62 54.64 -4.94
N CYS A 353 12.33 55.36 -6.03
CA CYS A 353 12.68 56.75 -6.23
C CYS A 353 11.91 57.63 -5.23
N CYS A 354 12.38 57.70 -4.00
CA CYS A 354 12.01 58.73 -3.04
C CYS A 354 13.29 59.24 -2.36
N GLY A 355 13.89 60.23 -3.01
CA GLY A 355 14.92 61.10 -2.40
C GLY A 355 14.32 62.23 -1.59
#